data_AF-A0A521Y8P5-F1
#
_entry.id   AF-A0A521Y8P5-F1
#
_cell.length_a   1.000
_cell.length_b   1.000
_cell.length_c   1.000
_cell.angle_alpha   90.00
_cell.angle_beta   90.00
_cell.angle_gamma   90.00
#
_symmetry.space_group_name_H-M   'P 1'
#
loop_
_entity.id
_entity.type
_entity.pdbx_description
1 polymer ?
#
loop_
_entity_poly.entity_id
_entity_poly.type
_entity_poly.pdbx_seq_one_letter_code
_entity_poly.pdbx_strand_id
1 'polypeptide(L)'
;MDPDVLEMHAAHRRALLLRGLVYIPSALIATVLFFYALTALPQSVIMVVIVGIFTVPLDMEAVAVIRDLPAQPVVTEGRIERKWDKARFAFFGRVHYLIVEKKLFEVGALAAMELQLGDRVRVEHWPHSHVLVSIARVASEPSR
;
A
#
# COMPACT_ATOMS: atom_id res chain seq x y z
N MET A 1 -11.12 20.35 18.68
CA MET A 1 -10.29 19.30 19.28
C MET A 1 -9.28 18.91 18.24
N ASP A 2 -7.99 19.13 18.50
CA ASP A 2 -6.94 18.71 17.58
C ASP A 2 -7.01 17.18 17.42
N PRO A 3 -6.99 16.64 16.20
CA PRO A 3 -6.89 15.21 15.99
C PRO A 3 -5.57 14.72 16.59
N ASP A 4 -5.63 13.66 17.38
CA ASP A 4 -4.43 13.09 18.01
C ASP A 4 -3.63 12.36 16.93
N VAL A 5 -2.61 13.03 16.39
CA VAL A 5 -1.78 12.52 15.30
C VAL A 5 -0.84 11.47 15.86
N LEU A 6 -1.13 10.21 15.56
CA LEU A 6 -0.39 9.07 16.08
C LEU A 6 0.90 8.81 15.30
N GLU A 7 0.85 9.01 13.98
CA GLU A 7 2.00 8.77 13.12
C GLU A 7 2.00 9.72 11.93
N MET A 8 3.15 10.35 11.69
CA MET A 8 3.39 11.24 10.55
C MET A 8 4.64 10.79 9.80
N HIS A 9 4.46 10.34 8.57
CA HIS A 9 5.56 9.97 7.69
C HIS A 9 6.03 11.20 6.89
N ALA A 10 6.86 12.05 7.51
CA ALA A 10 7.40 13.25 6.87
C ALA A 10 8.11 12.98 5.53
N ALA A 11 8.63 11.76 5.34
CA ALA A 11 9.29 11.31 4.12
C ALA A 11 8.38 10.50 3.17
N HIS A 12 7.05 10.69 3.22
CA HIS A 12 6.07 9.96 2.39
C HIS A 12 6.37 10.05 0.88
N ARG A 13 6.85 11.19 0.38
CA ARG A 13 7.29 11.34 -1.03
C ARG A 13 8.51 10.47 -1.35
N ARG A 14 9.48 10.37 -0.43
CA ARG A 14 10.65 9.51 -0.61
C ARG A 14 10.25 8.04 -0.60
N ALA A 15 9.32 7.64 0.27
CA ALA A 15 8.77 6.29 0.28
C ALA A 15 8.07 5.96 -1.05
N LEU A 16 7.26 6.89 -1.58
CA LEU A 16 6.64 6.75 -2.91
C LEU A 16 7.69 6.62 -4.03
N LEU A 17 8.74 7.44 -4.01
CA LEU A 17 9.82 7.40 -5.01
C LEU A 17 10.62 6.09 -4.94
N LEU A 18 10.96 5.62 -3.74
CA LEU A 18 11.66 4.34 -3.57
C LEU A 18 10.78 3.17 -4.04
N ARG A 19 9.47 3.23 -3.77
CA ARG A 19 8.50 2.25 -4.30
C ARG A 19 8.49 2.31 -5.83
N GLY A 20 8.40 3.49 -6.42
CA GLY A 20 8.47 3.67 -7.88
C GLY A 20 9.76 3.13 -8.50
N LEU A 21 10.91 3.39 -7.86
CA LEU A 21 12.21 2.92 -8.32
C LEU A 21 12.31 1.39 -8.37
N VAL A 22 11.54 0.67 -7.54
CA VAL A 22 11.51 -0.80 -7.55
C VAL A 22 10.44 -1.33 -8.50
N TYR A 23 9.21 -0.83 -8.39
CA TYR A 23 8.07 -1.39 -9.12
C TYR A 23 8.06 -1.03 -10.60
N ILE A 24 8.48 0.18 -10.99
CA ILE A 24 8.47 0.61 -12.41
C ILE A 24 9.44 -0.23 -13.27
N PRO A 25 10.73 -0.38 -12.91
CA PRO A 25 11.62 -1.20 -13.74
C PRO A 25 11.29 -2.69 -13.65
N SER A 26 10.84 -3.19 -12.50
CA SER A 26 10.46 -4.61 -12.38
C SER A 26 9.21 -4.93 -13.21
N ALA A 27 8.21 -4.06 -13.22
CA ALA A 27 7.05 -4.14 -14.12
C ALA A 27 7.50 -4.16 -15.58
N LEU A 28 8.32 -3.18 -16.02
CA LEU A 28 8.80 -3.11 -17.40
C LEU A 28 9.53 -4.39 -17.84
N ILE A 29 10.42 -4.93 -17.00
CA ILE A 29 11.14 -6.18 -17.28
C ILE A 29 10.15 -7.35 -17.35
N ALA A 30 9.19 -7.44 -16.43
CA ALA A 30 8.18 -8.49 -16.42
C ALA A 30 7.30 -8.44 -17.68
N THR A 31 6.85 -7.25 -18.10
CA THR A 31 6.09 -7.03 -19.32
C THR A 31 6.89 -7.47 -20.56
N VAL A 32 8.16 -7.08 -20.67
CA VAL A 32 9.02 -7.49 -21.79
C VAL A 32 9.20 -9.01 -21.84
N LEU A 33 9.46 -9.64 -20.69
CA LEU A 33 9.56 -11.10 -20.58
C LEU A 33 8.25 -11.80 -20.95
N PHE A 34 7.11 -11.22 -20.59
CA PHE A 34 5.79 -11.74 -20.94
C PHE A 34 5.57 -11.72 -22.45
N PHE A 35 5.84 -10.59 -23.12
CA PHE A 35 5.75 -10.49 -24.57
C PHE A 35 6.73 -11.43 -25.28
N TYR A 36 7.96 -11.53 -24.79
CA TYR A 36 8.93 -12.49 -25.30
C TYR A 36 8.41 -13.93 -25.19
N ALA A 37 7.85 -14.31 -24.04
CA ALA A 37 7.26 -15.65 -23.84
C ALA A 37 6.13 -15.93 -24.83
N LEU A 38 5.29 -14.93 -25.17
CA LEU A 38 4.22 -15.10 -26.16
C LEU A 38 4.74 -15.43 -27.57
N THR A 39 5.91 -14.92 -27.97
CA THR A 39 6.50 -15.20 -29.29
C THR A 39 6.96 -16.64 -29.47
N ALA A 40 7.20 -17.36 -28.37
CA ALA A 40 7.68 -18.75 -28.37
C ALA A 40 6.54 -19.78 -28.24
N LEU A 41 5.29 -19.37 -28.45
CA LEU A 41 4.15 -20.28 -28.40
C LEU A 41 4.17 -21.26 -29.59
N PRO A 42 3.82 -22.55 -29.38
CA PRO A 42 3.23 -23.11 -28.16
C PRO A 42 4.23 -23.64 -27.11
N GLN A 43 5.53 -23.61 -27.36
CA GLN A 43 6.53 -24.25 -26.48
C GLN A 43 6.65 -23.57 -25.09
N SER A 44 6.22 -22.31 -24.99
CA SER A 44 6.36 -21.46 -23.79
C SER A 44 5.08 -21.34 -22.93
N VAL A 45 4.05 -22.18 -23.11
CA VAL A 45 2.76 -22.04 -22.38
C VAL A 45 2.96 -21.89 -20.87
N ILE A 46 3.79 -22.74 -20.26
CA ILE A 46 4.05 -22.70 -18.81
C ILE A 46 4.67 -21.35 -18.40
N MET A 47 5.65 -20.85 -19.17
CA MET A 47 6.30 -19.58 -18.91
C MET A 47 5.31 -18.41 -19.04
N VAL A 48 4.45 -18.41 -20.07
CA VAL A 48 3.41 -17.38 -20.25
C VAL A 48 2.47 -17.33 -19.04
N VAL A 49 2.02 -18.48 -18.54
CA VAL A 49 1.13 -18.55 -17.38
C VAL A 49 1.84 -18.02 -16.12
N ILE A 50 3.05 -18.51 -15.83
CA ILE A 50 3.79 -18.10 -14.63
C ILE A 50 4.11 -16.61 -14.69
N VAL A 51 4.72 -16.13 -15.78
CA VAL A 51 5.10 -14.73 -15.94
C VAL A 51 3.86 -13.84 -15.94
N GLY A 52 2.77 -14.26 -16.57
CA GLY A 52 1.50 -13.52 -16.57
C GLY A 52 0.94 -13.27 -15.17
N ILE A 53 0.96 -14.30 -14.30
CA ILE A 53 0.50 -14.18 -12.90
C ILE A 53 1.30 -13.12 -12.12
N PHE A 54 2.60 -13.00 -12.37
CA PHE A 54 3.46 -12.02 -11.69
C PHE A 54 3.45 -10.64 -12.35
N THR A 55 3.32 -10.57 -13.68
CA THR A 55 3.35 -9.33 -14.44
C THR A 55 2.16 -8.45 -14.11
N VAL A 56 0.95 -9.03 -14.02
CA VAL A 56 -0.28 -8.26 -13.76
C VAL A 56 -0.22 -7.47 -12.43
N PRO A 57 0.09 -8.07 -11.26
CA PRO A 57 0.22 -7.31 -10.01
C PRO A 57 1.35 -6.27 -10.05
N LEU A 58 2.48 -6.58 -10.67
CA LEU A 58 3.61 -5.64 -10.79
C LEU A 58 3.21 -4.41 -11.62
N ASP A 59 2.53 -4.61 -12.74
CA ASP A 59 2.05 -3.54 -13.60
C ASP A 59 0.99 -2.69 -12.88
N MET A 60 0.07 -3.32 -12.14
CA MET A 60 -0.91 -2.59 -11.33
C MET A 60 -0.25 -1.70 -10.28
N GLU A 61 0.75 -2.20 -9.56
CA GLU A 61 1.52 -1.44 -8.56
C GLU A 61 2.32 -0.30 -9.21
N ALA A 62 2.97 -0.56 -10.34
CA ALA A 62 3.71 0.46 -11.08
C ALA A 62 2.80 1.59 -11.57
N VAL A 63 1.64 1.25 -12.15
CA VAL A 63 0.64 2.22 -12.59
C VAL A 63 0.10 3.02 -11.42
N ALA A 64 -0.17 2.39 -10.27
CA ALA A 64 -0.62 3.10 -9.07
C ALA A 64 0.40 4.15 -8.62
N VAL A 65 1.69 3.80 -8.57
CA VAL A 65 2.76 4.73 -8.19
C VAL A 65 2.91 5.86 -9.22
N ILE A 66 2.88 5.55 -10.52
CA ILE A 66 2.97 6.55 -11.58
C ILE A 66 1.80 7.56 -11.49
N ARG A 67 0.59 7.07 -11.24
CA ARG A 67 -0.60 7.92 -11.06
C ARG A 67 -0.55 8.78 -9.81
N ASP A 68 0.20 8.34 -8.80
CA ASP A 68 0.38 9.10 -7.56
C ASP A 68 1.46 10.18 -7.66
N LEU A 69 2.45 10.07 -8.56
CA LEU A 69 3.48 11.11 -8.73
C LEU A 69 2.93 12.53 -8.94
N PRO A 70 1.91 12.76 -9.80
CA PRO A 70 1.28 14.07 -9.96
C PRO A 70 0.12 14.32 -8.97
N ALA A 71 -0.31 13.33 -8.20
CA ALA A 71 -1.47 13.45 -7.34
C ALA A 71 -1.16 14.22 -6.04
N GLN A 72 -2.21 14.48 -5.27
CA GLN A 72 -2.08 14.99 -3.91
C GLN A 72 -2.62 13.94 -2.93
N PRO A 73 -2.09 13.89 -1.68
CA PRO A 73 -2.64 13.03 -0.64
C PRO A 73 -4.13 13.31 -0.41
N VAL A 74 -4.89 12.25 -0.19
CA VAL A 74 -6.32 12.29 0.11
C VAL A 74 -6.57 11.81 1.52
N VAL A 75 -7.58 12.37 2.16
CA VAL A 75 -8.00 11.99 3.50
C VAL A 75 -9.18 11.03 3.41
N THR A 76 -9.04 9.87 4.04
CA THR A 76 -10.13 8.90 4.25
C THR A 76 -10.42 8.80 5.73
N GLU A 77 -11.66 9.06 6.12
CA GLU A 77 -12.13 8.83 7.49
C GLU A 77 -12.99 7.57 7.54
N GLY A 78 -12.79 6.76 8.57
CA GLY A 78 -13.52 5.50 8.69
C GLY A 78 -13.26 4.79 9.99
N ARG A 79 -13.92 3.65 10.17
CA ARG A 79 -13.65 2.75 11.29
C ARG A 79 -12.63 1.69 10.88
N ILE A 80 -11.82 1.25 11.83
CA ILE A 80 -10.92 0.11 11.62
C ILE A 80 -11.75 -1.17 11.60
N GLU A 81 -11.86 -1.77 10.42
CA GLU A 81 -12.62 -3.01 10.18
C GLU A 81 -11.79 -4.24 10.54
N ARG A 82 -10.48 -4.21 10.27
CA ARG A 82 -9.57 -5.32 10.51
C ARG A 82 -8.16 -4.83 10.81
N LYS A 83 -7.47 -5.56 11.69
CA LYS A 83 -6.05 -5.36 12.03
C LYS A 83 -5.32 -6.71 11.96
N TRP A 84 -4.15 -6.75 11.36
CA TRP A 84 -3.27 -7.91 11.42
C TRP A 84 -1.79 -7.52 11.30
N ASP A 85 -0.94 -8.43 11.75
CA ASP A 85 0.49 -8.26 11.73
C ASP A 85 1.11 -9.30 10.79
N LYS A 86 2.09 -8.89 9.99
CA LYS A 86 2.83 -9.76 9.09
C LYS A 86 4.33 -9.60 9.36
N ALA A 87 5.03 -10.72 9.55
CA ALA A 87 6.49 -10.69 9.60
C ALA A 87 7.04 -10.34 8.20
N ARG A 88 8.04 -9.44 8.12
CA ARG A 88 8.83 -9.27 6.90
C ARG A 88 9.72 -10.49 6.67
N PHE A 89 10.06 -10.74 5.41
CA PHE A 89 10.94 -11.85 5.03
C PHE A 89 12.25 -11.81 5.85
N ALA A 90 12.66 -12.98 6.35
CA ALA A 90 13.95 -13.23 6.98
C ALA A 90 14.35 -12.24 8.11
N PHE A 91 13.55 -12.16 9.18
CA PHE A 91 13.90 -11.49 10.45
C PHE A 91 13.97 -9.94 10.46
N PHE A 92 13.73 -9.24 9.34
CA PHE A 92 13.78 -7.78 9.23
C PHE A 92 12.52 -7.02 9.73
N GLY A 93 11.97 -7.43 10.89
CA GLY A 93 10.89 -6.72 11.58
C GLY A 93 9.46 -7.16 11.23
N ARG A 94 8.48 -6.49 11.85
CA ARG A 94 7.04 -6.72 11.67
C ARG A 94 6.42 -5.54 10.92
N VAL A 95 5.44 -5.83 10.09
CA VAL A 95 4.61 -4.87 9.39
C VAL A 95 3.20 -5.00 9.92
N HIS A 96 2.57 -3.88 10.25
CA HIS A 96 1.22 -3.83 10.77
C HIS A 96 0.29 -3.29 9.71
N TYR A 97 -0.83 -3.99 9.51
CA TYR A 97 -1.82 -3.66 8.50
C TYR A 97 -3.17 -3.34 9.14
N LEU A 98 -3.80 -2.29 8.64
CA LEU A 98 -5.15 -1.87 9.01
C LEU A 98 -6.03 -1.80 7.78
N ILE A 99 -7.29 -2.23 7.90
CA ILE A 99 -8.33 -1.94 6.91
C ILE A 99 -9.25 -0.85 7.46
N VAL A 100 -9.40 0.23 6.68
CA VAL A 100 -10.30 1.35 6.95
C VAL A 100 -11.08 1.64 5.66
N GLU A 101 -12.41 1.60 5.72
CA GLU A 101 -13.28 1.82 4.53
C GLU A 101 -12.87 0.95 3.33
N LYS A 102 -12.69 -0.36 3.57
CA LYS A 102 -12.23 -1.35 2.58
C LYS A 102 -10.86 -1.07 1.93
N LYS A 103 -10.09 -0.10 2.43
CA LYS A 103 -8.73 0.19 1.97
C LYS A 103 -7.71 -0.34 2.96
N LEU A 104 -6.63 -0.91 2.42
CA LEU A 104 -5.53 -1.47 3.20
C LEU A 104 -4.42 -0.43 3.40
N PHE A 105 -3.98 -0.26 4.65
CA PHE A 105 -2.89 0.63 5.03
C PHE A 105 -1.83 -0.11 5.83
N GLU A 106 -0.56 0.13 5.48
CA GLU A 106 0.60 -0.25 6.29
C GLU A 106 0.87 0.88 7.30
N VAL A 107 0.90 0.54 8.59
CA VAL A 107 1.15 1.47 9.69
C VAL A 107 2.36 1.04 10.52
N GLY A 108 2.98 1.99 11.22
CA GLY A 108 4.06 1.71 12.15
C GLY A 108 3.59 1.01 13.41
N ALA A 109 4.55 0.51 14.19
CA ALA A 109 4.29 -0.23 15.42
C ALA A 109 3.53 0.60 16.46
N LEU A 110 3.82 1.91 16.57
CA LEU A 110 3.16 2.79 17.53
C LEU A 110 1.66 2.92 17.24
N ALA A 111 1.30 3.31 16.01
CA ALA A 111 -0.10 3.40 15.59
C ALA A 111 -0.82 2.05 15.69
N ALA A 112 -0.14 0.94 15.37
CA ALA A 112 -0.71 -0.40 15.50
C ALA A 112 -1.00 -0.84 16.95
N MET A 113 -0.17 -0.39 17.90
CA MET A 113 -0.37 -0.67 19.33
C MET A 113 -1.48 0.20 19.93
N GLU A 114 -1.54 1.47 19.54
CA GLU A 114 -2.52 2.40 20.10
C GLU A 114 -3.92 2.24 19.51
N LEU A 115 -4.03 1.93 18.22
CA LEU A 115 -5.31 1.80 17.53
C LEU A 115 -5.97 0.43 17.76
N GLN A 116 -7.26 0.47 18.11
CA GLN A 116 -8.08 -0.72 18.32
C GLN A 116 -9.10 -0.93 17.19
N LEU A 117 -9.57 -2.16 17.07
CA LEU A 117 -10.58 -2.53 16.08
C LEU A 117 -11.89 -1.83 16.44
N GLY A 118 -12.50 -1.14 15.46
CA GLY A 118 -13.66 -0.28 15.68
C GLY A 118 -13.36 1.20 15.93
N ASP A 119 -12.10 1.58 16.19
CA ASP A 119 -11.72 2.99 16.36
C ASP A 119 -11.99 3.78 15.08
N ARG A 120 -12.46 5.02 15.23
CA ARG A 120 -12.62 5.97 14.12
C ARG A 120 -11.30 6.70 13.89
N VAL A 121 -10.76 6.57 12.69
CA VAL A 121 -9.47 7.14 12.30
C VAL A 121 -9.62 8.00 11.06
N ARG A 122 -8.76 9.02 11.00
CA ARG A 122 -8.52 9.85 9.82
C ARG A 122 -7.16 9.44 9.26
N VAL A 123 -7.19 8.88 8.05
CA VAL A 123 -6.00 8.38 7.35
C VAL A 123 -5.74 9.27 6.15
N GLU A 124 -4.60 9.95 6.13
CA GLU A 124 -4.11 10.65 4.96
C GLU A 124 -3.19 9.73 4.16
N HIS A 125 -3.49 9.52 2.88
CA HIS A 125 -2.77 8.57 2.06
C HIS A 125 -2.71 8.99 0.59
N TRP A 126 -1.79 8.41 -0.17
CA TRP A 126 -1.76 8.57 -1.62
C TRP A 126 -2.92 7.79 -2.28
N PRO A 127 -3.62 8.37 -3.27
CA PRO A 127 -4.92 7.87 -3.71
C PRO A 127 -4.89 6.47 -4.33
N HIS A 128 -3.81 6.08 -5.03
CA HIS A 128 -3.77 4.81 -5.75
C HIS A 128 -2.83 3.78 -5.11
N SER A 129 -1.65 4.20 -4.63
CA SER A 129 -0.65 3.33 -3.99
C SER A 129 -0.93 3.07 -2.51
N HIS A 130 -1.89 3.82 -1.94
CA HIS A 130 -2.28 3.77 -0.53
C HIS A 130 -1.10 3.96 0.45
N VAL A 131 -0.02 4.61 -0.02
CA VAL A 131 1.12 4.95 0.84
C VAL A 131 0.63 5.93 1.92
N LEU A 132 0.85 5.56 3.17
CA LEU A 132 0.44 6.35 4.33
C LEU A 132 1.25 7.65 4.43
N VAL A 133 0.55 8.75 4.69
CA VAL A 133 1.15 10.06 5.01
C VAL A 133 0.99 10.33 6.49
N SER A 134 -0.24 10.28 6.99
CA SER A 134 -0.54 10.46 8.41
C SER A 134 -1.73 9.61 8.84
N ILE A 135 -1.75 9.23 10.11
CA ILE A 135 -2.92 8.62 10.75
C ILE A 135 -3.18 9.31 12.07
N ALA A 136 -4.44 9.70 12.28
CA ALA A 136 -4.88 10.33 13.51
C ALA A 136 -6.17 9.68 14.01
N ARG A 137 -6.31 9.58 15.33
CA ARG A 137 -7.56 9.15 15.95
C ARG A 137 -8.55 10.31 15.94
N VAL A 138 -9.75 10.08 15.43
CA VAL A 138 -10.85 11.05 15.55
C VAL A 138 -11.50 10.77 16.89
N ALA A 139 -11.37 11.69 17.85
CA ALA A 139 -12.03 11.59 19.14
C ALA A 139 -13.53 11.29 18.91
N SER A 140 -14.01 10.18 19.46
CA SER A 140 -15.40 9.79 19.42
C SER A 140 -16.26 10.93 19.97
N GLU A 141 -17.28 11.33 19.21
CA GLU A 141 -18.36 12.20 19.70
C GLU A 141 -18.81 11.71 21.08
N PRO A 142 -18.86 12.56 22.12
CA PRO A 142 -19.32 12.13 23.43
C PRO A 142 -20.75 11.63 23.27
N SER A 143 -20.97 10.35 23.55
CA SER A 143 -22.30 9.76 23.64
C SER A 143 -23.10 10.59 24.65
N ARG A 144 -24.12 11.29 24.18
CA ARG A 144 -25.14 11.92 25.02
C ARG A 144 -26.00 10.87 25.71
#